data_AF-A0A250WW98-F1
#
_entry.id   AF-A0A250WW98-F1
#
_cell.length_a   1.000
_cell.length_b   1.000
_cell.length_c   1.000
_cell.angle_alpha   90.00
_cell.angle_beta   90.00
_cell.angle_gamma   90.00
#
_symmetry.space_group_name_H-M   'P 1'
#
loop_
_entity.id
_entity.type
_entity.pdbx_description
1 polymer ?
#
loop_
_entity_poly.entity_id
_entity_poly.type
_entity_poly.pdbx_seq_one_letter_code
_entity_poly.pdbx_strand_id
1 'polypeptide(L)'
;MHDDNGGGRDRHTPTLQFDIEADDDVLSMRDFNKRYSSKRNRFSTILSSVRDKLNKVYACVEEITLRSGDRNYNDQKDCVEYLARSLVKRGYPVFLRTGPLHTFIVARASPCMHHTEKDMWPTRPAALFKQNDESRDSHTSKDHLIIIDPCFKDHFHVGGSSEEYKQLVHLLPDIFIGTAEDVDSVAKFLCNEVAISFAYMGLPCPHWRTYRSLVGRWLVNEAVDRMVEPS
;
A
#
# COMPACT_ATOMS: atom_id res chain seq x y z
N MET A 1 6.92 -32.17 50.96
CA MET A 1 8.06 -31.54 50.25
C MET A 1 8.11 -32.20 48.89
N HIS A 2 7.12 -31.90 48.05
CA HIS A 2 7.13 -30.93 46.94
C HIS A 2 8.06 -31.34 45.80
N ASP A 3 7.39 -31.71 44.72
CA ASP A 3 7.85 -32.38 43.51
C ASP A 3 8.66 -31.45 42.60
N ASP A 4 9.73 -32.00 42.03
CA ASP A 4 10.47 -31.44 40.91
C ASP A 4 9.62 -31.50 39.63
N ASN A 5 9.29 -30.33 39.07
CA ASN A 5 8.71 -30.23 37.74
C ASN A 5 9.43 -29.15 36.93
N GLY A 6 10.59 -29.52 36.38
CA GLY A 6 11.38 -28.73 35.43
C GLY A 6 10.75 -28.74 34.04
N GLY A 7 9.63 -28.03 33.86
CA GLY A 7 9.00 -27.81 32.56
C GLY A 7 9.75 -26.78 31.73
N GLY A 8 10.77 -27.22 30.99
CA GLY A 8 11.40 -26.44 29.93
C GLY A 8 10.39 -26.18 28.80
N ARG A 9 9.77 -24.99 28.80
CA ARG A 9 9.03 -24.51 27.62
C ARG A 9 10.03 -23.99 26.62
N ASP A 10 10.39 -24.85 25.67
CA ASP A 10 10.94 -24.44 24.39
C ASP A 10 9.96 -23.46 23.75
N ARG A 11 10.31 -22.17 23.80
CA ARG A 11 9.65 -21.15 23.01
C ARG A 11 10.12 -21.37 21.58
N HIS A 12 9.38 -22.19 20.83
CA HIS A 12 9.37 -22.08 19.38
C HIS A 12 8.85 -20.68 19.02
N THR A 13 9.76 -19.73 18.87
CA THR A 13 9.53 -18.55 18.04
C THR A 13 9.32 -19.09 16.62
N PRO A 14 8.14 -18.90 16.00
CA PRO A 14 7.99 -19.22 14.60
C PRO A 14 8.76 -18.16 13.83
N THR A 15 10.03 -18.45 13.53
CA THR A 15 10.75 -17.77 12.48
C THR A 15 10.00 -18.12 11.20
N LEU A 16 9.11 -17.22 10.77
CA LEU A 16 8.59 -17.21 9.41
C LEU A 16 9.77 -16.85 8.52
N GLN A 17 10.57 -17.88 8.28
CA GLN A 17 11.57 -17.94 7.25
C GLN A 17 10.80 -17.71 5.97
N PHE A 18 10.99 -16.54 5.37
CA PHE A 18 10.68 -16.42 3.96
C PHE A 18 11.52 -17.51 3.31
N ASP A 19 10.87 -18.47 2.66
CA ASP A 19 11.49 -19.27 1.62
C ASP A 19 11.87 -18.30 0.48
N ILE A 20 12.86 -17.45 0.76
CA ILE A 20 13.78 -17.04 -0.27
C ILE A 20 14.46 -18.35 -0.58
N GLU A 21 14.00 -19.05 -1.62
CA GLU A 21 14.82 -20.04 -2.28
C GLU A 21 16.16 -19.35 -2.50
N ALA A 22 17.11 -19.69 -1.65
CA ALA A 22 18.46 -19.22 -1.73
C ALA A 22 19.04 -19.96 -2.93
N ASP A 23 18.75 -19.44 -4.13
CA ASP A 23 19.66 -19.61 -5.24
C ASP A 23 20.98 -19.01 -4.74
N ASP A 24 21.90 -19.91 -4.38
CA ASP A 24 23.28 -19.68 -3.90
C ASP A 24 24.17 -18.99 -4.97
N ASP A 25 23.58 -18.20 -5.86
CA ASP A 25 24.30 -17.30 -6.74
C ASP A 25 24.58 -16.02 -5.97
N VAL A 26 25.79 -15.95 -5.41
CA VAL A 26 26.47 -14.70 -5.05
C VAL A 26 26.48 -13.83 -6.31
N LEU A 27 25.44 -13.03 -6.50
CA LEU A 27 25.26 -12.15 -7.65
C LEU A 27 26.49 -11.27 -7.78
N SER A 28 27.26 -11.48 -8.84
CA SER A 28 28.35 -10.55 -9.17
C SER A 28 27.77 -9.14 -9.32
N MET A 29 28.55 -8.10 -9.03
CA MET A 29 28.14 -6.70 -9.19
C MET A 29 27.54 -6.40 -10.58
N ARG A 30 28.01 -7.12 -11.62
CA ARG A 30 27.49 -6.99 -12.99
C ARG A 30 26.12 -7.65 -13.16
N ASP A 31 25.90 -8.80 -12.54
CA ASP A 31 24.62 -9.51 -12.58
C ASP A 31 23.57 -8.81 -11.72
N PHE A 32 23.99 -8.22 -10.60
CA PHE A 32 23.17 -7.36 -9.75
C PHE A 32 22.66 -6.14 -10.55
N ASN A 33 23.55 -5.36 -11.17
CA ASN A 33 23.15 -4.17 -11.94
C ASN A 33 22.28 -4.49 -13.17
N LYS A 34 22.61 -5.56 -13.91
CA LYS A 34 21.80 -6.01 -15.06
C LYS A 34 20.40 -6.44 -14.61
N ARG A 35 20.28 -7.12 -13.47
CA ARG A 35 19.01 -7.52 -12.86
C ARG A 35 18.16 -6.29 -12.51
N TYR A 36 18.76 -5.23 -11.96
CA TYR A 36 18.03 -4.01 -11.60
C TYR A 36 17.52 -3.22 -12.82
N SER A 37 18.24 -3.18 -13.94
CA SER A 37 17.73 -2.51 -15.16
C SER A 37 16.46 -3.18 -15.69
N SER A 38 16.42 -4.51 -15.75
CA SER A 38 15.23 -5.25 -16.19
C SER A 38 14.06 -5.12 -15.21
N LYS A 39 14.36 -5.12 -13.90
CA LYS A 39 13.36 -4.93 -12.84
C LYS A 39 12.77 -3.52 -12.84
N ARG A 40 13.60 -2.50 -13.07
CA ARG A 40 13.17 -1.11 -13.24
C ARG A 40 12.12 -0.99 -14.35
N ASN A 41 12.40 -1.57 -15.52
CA ASN A 41 11.44 -1.57 -16.63
C ASN A 41 10.13 -2.25 -16.25
N ARG A 42 10.18 -3.44 -15.64
CA ARG A 42 8.99 -4.14 -15.16
C ARG A 42 8.20 -3.32 -14.15
N PHE A 43 8.88 -2.65 -13.21
CA PHE A 43 8.24 -1.82 -12.20
C PHE A 43 7.58 -0.59 -12.83
N SER A 44 8.26 0.08 -13.77
CA SER A 44 7.67 1.16 -14.55
C SER A 44 6.45 0.71 -15.35
N THR A 45 6.45 -0.51 -15.91
CA THR A 45 5.25 -1.08 -16.56
C THR A 45 4.10 -1.27 -15.58
N ILE A 46 4.37 -1.77 -14.37
CA ILE A 46 3.35 -1.91 -13.32
C ILE A 46 2.75 -0.54 -13.01
N LEU A 47 3.58 0.46 -12.70
CA LEU A 47 3.12 1.81 -12.35
C LEU A 47 2.35 2.49 -13.50
N SER A 48 2.79 2.31 -14.74
CA SER A 48 2.08 2.84 -15.92
C SER A 48 0.71 2.19 -16.09
N SER A 49 0.63 0.87 -15.91
CA SER A 49 -0.64 0.13 -15.95
C SER A 49 -1.62 0.63 -14.89
N VAL A 50 -1.15 0.88 -13.66
CA VAL A 50 -1.97 1.47 -12.59
C VAL A 50 -2.47 2.86 -12.98
N ARG A 51 -1.58 3.71 -13.50
CA ARG A 51 -1.92 5.07 -13.91
C ARG A 51 -2.95 5.11 -15.03
N ASP A 52 -2.80 4.26 -16.04
CA ASP A 52 -3.69 4.21 -17.20
C ASP A 52 -5.11 3.78 -16.81
N LYS A 53 -5.24 2.78 -15.92
CA LYS A 53 -6.54 2.32 -15.39
C LYS A 53 -7.31 3.43 -14.66
N LEU A 54 -6.60 4.34 -14.00
CA LEU A 54 -7.17 5.36 -13.11
C LEU A 54 -6.93 6.78 -13.61
N ASN A 55 -6.69 6.95 -14.91
CA ASN A 55 -6.24 8.20 -15.54
C ASN A 55 -7.08 9.43 -15.16
N LYS A 56 -8.41 9.29 -15.04
CA LYS A 56 -9.33 10.38 -14.63
C LYS A 56 -9.05 10.85 -13.21
N VAL A 57 -8.81 9.93 -12.28
CA VAL A 57 -8.51 10.26 -10.88
C VAL A 57 -7.10 10.84 -10.77
N TYR A 58 -6.13 10.28 -11.50
CA TYR A 58 -4.78 10.87 -11.61
C TYR A 58 -4.82 12.30 -12.12
N ALA A 59 -5.52 12.58 -13.22
CA ALA A 59 -5.63 13.93 -13.78
C ALA A 59 -6.28 14.90 -12.78
N CYS A 60 -7.32 14.44 -12.07
CA CYS A 60 -7.99 15.23 -11.04
C CYS A 60 -7.04 15.58 -9.87
N VAL A 61 -6.30 14.59 -9.36
CA VAL A 61 -5.34 14.78 -8.26
C VAL A 61 -4.18 15.68 -8.70
N GLU A 62 -3.62 15.47 -9.90
CA GLU A 62 -2.56 16.34 -10.45
C GLU A 62 -3.02 17.79 -10.54
N GLU A 63 -4.25 18.04 -11.00
CA GLU A 63 -4.82 19.38 -11.07
C GLU A 63 -4.99 20.02 -9.68
N ILE A 64 -5.41 19.24 -8.68
CA ILE A 64 -5.49 19.70 -7.28
C ILE A 64 -4.09 20.05 -6.77
N THR A 65 -3.10 19.19 -6.96
CA THR A 65 -1.73 19.41 -6.51
C THR A 65 -1.11 20.64 -7.16
N LEU A 66 -1.27 20.83 -8.48
CA LEU A 66 -0.78 22.01 -9.19
C LEU A 66 -1.40 23.31 -8.68
N ARG A 67 -2.72 23.34 -8.44
CA ARG A 67 -3.44 24.52 -7.90
C ARG A 67 -3.06 24.86 -6.47
N SER A 68 -2.55 23.88 -5.73
CA SER A 68 -2.19 24.06 -4.33
C SER A 68 -0.93 24.90 -4.16
N GLY A 69 -0.14 25.07 -5.22
CA GLY A 69 1.25 25.54 -5.11
C GLY A 69 2.09 24.52 -4.35
N ASP A 70 3.41 24.72 -4.32
CA ASP A 70 4.37 23.93 -3.53
C ASP A 70 4.18 24.19 -2.03
N ARG A 71 2.93 24.06 -1.55
CA ARG A 71 2.57 24.15 -0.15
C ARG A 71 3.34 23.05 0.52
N ASN A 72 4.32 23.44 1.33
CA ASN A 72 5.12 22.53 2.11
C ASN A 72 4.16 21.84 3.10
N TYR A 73 3.68 20.66 2.70
CA TYR A 73 2.79 19.80 3.47
C TYR A 73 3.58 19.16 4.61
N ASN A 74 4.11 19.98 5.51
CA ASN A 74 4.92 19.54 6.65
C ASN A 74 4.12 18.68 7.63
N ASP A 75 2.78 18.67 7.52
CA ASP A 75 1.91 17.72 8.21
C ASP A 75 1.18 16.84 7.18
N GLN A 76 1.50 15.54 7.21
CA GLN A 76 0.84 14.48 6.44
C GLN A 76 -0.69 14.55 6.57
N LYS A 77 -1.19 14.90 7.76
CA LYS A 77 -2.62 14.97 8.06
C LYS A 77 -3.29 16.10 7.28
N ASP A 78 -2.63 17.26 7.18
CA ASP A 78 -3.16 18.42 6.46
C ASP A 78 -3.21 18.18 4.96
N CYS A 79 -2.22 17.47 4.41
CA CYS A 79 -2.22 17.07 2.99
C CYS A 79 -3.40 16.15 2.65
N VAL A 80 -3.57 15.09 3.45
CA VAL A 80 -4.62 14.08 3.26
C VAL A 80 -6.01 14.71 3.38
N GLU A 81 -6.23 15.54 4.40
CA GLU A 81 -7.51 16.21 4.63
C GLU A 81 -7.84 17.21 3.49
N TYR A 82 -6.85 18.00 3.06
CA TYR A 82 -7.04 18.96 1.97
C TYR A 82 -7.35 18.27 0.64
N LEU A 83 -6.60 17.23 0.30
CA LEU A 83 -6.81 16.48 -0.94
C LEU A 83 -8.20 15.83 -0.93
N ALA A 84 -8.59 15.22 0.19
CA ALA A 84 -9.91 14.62 0.33
C ALA A 84 -11.04 15.64 0.14
N ARG A 85 -10.97 16.80 0.80
CA ARG A 85 -11.96 17.88 0.62
C ARG A 85 -12.02 18.38 -0.82
N SER A 86 -10.87 18.47 -1.48
CA SER A 86 -10.78 18.90 -2.88
C SER A 86 -11.44 17.90 -3.83
N LEU A 87 -11.32 16.60 -3.54
CA LEU A 87 -12.02 15.54 -4.26
C LEU A 87 -13.54 15.59 -4.02
N VAL A 88 -13.99 15.82 -2.78
CA VAL A 88 -15.42 15.98 -2.46
C VAL A 88 -16.05 17.15 -3.21
N LYS A 89 -15.36 18.30 -3.26
CA LYS A 89 -15.82 19.48 -4.02
C LYS A 89 -16.01 19.20 -5.52
N ARG A 90 -15.35 18.17 -6.04
CA ARG A 90 -15.46 17.70 -7.44
C ARG A 90 -16.48 16.56 -7.60
N GLY A 91 -17.22 16.22 -6.55
CA GLY A 91 -18.27 15.20 -6.55
C GLY A 91 -17.77 13.78 -6.32
N TYR A 92 -16.51 13.58 -5.90
CA TYR A 92 -16.02 12.25 -5.56
C TYR A 92 -16.39 11.89 -4.11
N PRO A 93 -17.07 10.76 -3.88
CA PRO A 93 -17.28 10.25 -2.53
C PRO A 93 -15.96 9.69 -1.98
N VAL A 94 -15.48 10.29 -0.90
CA VAL A 94 -14.21 9.90 -0.27
C VAL A 94 -14.35 9.72 1.24
N PHE A 95 -13.51 8.83 1.76
CA PHE A 95 -13.35 8.54 3.17
C PHE A 95 -11.90 8.78 3.55
N LEU A 96 -11.68 9.28 4.76
CA LEU A 96 -10.38 9.16 5.40
C LEU A 96 -10.35 7.85 6.16
N ARG A 97 -9.48 6.95 5.74
CA ARG A 97 -9.20 5.71 6.43
C ARG A 97 -8.03 5.93 7.38
N THR A 98 -8.29 5.82 8.67
CA THR A 98 -7.28 6.01 9.73
C THR A 98 -6.98 4.67 10.37
N GLY A 99 -5.76 4.16 10.15
CA GLY A 99 -5.22 3.01 10.87
C GLY A 99 -4.28 3.43 12.00
N PRO A 100 -3.75 2.47 12.78
CA PRO A 100 -2.85 2.76 13.90
C PRO A 100 -1.56 3.48 13.51
N LEU A 101 -1.11 3.32 12.26
CA LEU A 101 0.19 3.80 11.79
C LEU A 101 0.11 4.84 10.68
N HIS A 102 -1.07 5.05 10.08
CA HIS A 102 -1.17 5.81 8.84
C HIS A 102 -2.63 6.21 8.54
N THR A 103 -2.81 7.40 7.97
CA THR A 103 -4.09 7.88 7.46
C THR A 103 -3.96 8.14 5.97
N PHE A 104 -4.93 7.66 5.19
CA PHE A 104 -4.98 7.83 3.74
C PHE A 104 -6.43 7.99 3.27
N ILE A 105 -6.60 8.28 1.99
CA ILE A 105 -7.90 8.51 1.38
C ILE A 105 -8.36 7.22 0.69
N VAL A 106 -9.62 6.89 0.88
CA VAL A 106 -10.30 5.86 0.10
C VAL A 106 -11.41 6.53 -0.68
N ALA A 107 -11.29 6.54 -2.00
CA ALA A 107 -12.34 6.99 -2.90
C ALA A 107 -13.11 5.78 -3.42
N ARG A 108 -14.43 5.91 -3.58
CA ARG A 108 -15.19 4.95 -4.37
C ARG A 108 -15.19 5.44 -5.81
N ALA A 109 -14.87 4.56 -6.75
CA ALA A 109 -15.27 4.79 -8.14
C ALA A 109 -16.80 4.80 -8.15
N SER A 110 -17.42 5.98 -8.24
CA SER A 110 -18.89 6.07 -8.30
C SER A 110 -19.42 5.24 -9.47
N PRO A 111 -20.42 4.37 -9.28
CA PRO A 111 -21.12 3.71 -10.36
C PRO A 111 -22.09 4.71 -11.00
N CYS A 112 -21.57 5.70 -11.71
CA CYS A 112 -22.40 6.51 -12.60
C CYS A 112 -22.64 5.74 -13.90
N MET A 113 -23.42 4.66 -13.84
CA MET A 113 -24.15 4.12 -14.99
C MET A 113 -25.43 3.41 -14.51
N HIS A 114 -26.38 4.19 -13.99
CA HIS A 114 -27.69 3.77 -13.47
C HIS A 114 -27.60 3.15 -12.08
N HIS A 115 -27.99 3.86 -11.02
CA HIS A 115 -28.96 3.42 -10.02
C HIS A 115 -29.24 4.56 -9.03
N THR A 116 -30.53 4.66 -8.67
CA THR A 116 -31.18 5.72 -7.91
C THR A 116 -30.81 5.71 -6.43
N GLU A 117 -31.01 6.85 -5.76
CA GLU A 117 -30.91 7.21 -4.32
C GLU A 117 -31.10 6.11 -3.23
N LYS A 118 -31.68 4.95 -3.54
CA LYS A 118 -31.92 3.85 -2.60
C LYS A 118 -30.72 2.94 -2.33
N ASP A 119 -29.63 3.04 -3.10
CA ASP A 119 -28.38 2.30 -2.85
C ASP A 119 -27.37 3.08 -1.97
N MET A 120 -27.81 4.23 -1.42
CA MET A 120 -27.07 4.92 -0.38
C MET A 120 -27.08 4.10 0.91
N TRP A 121 -25.96 3.39 1.08
CA TRP A 121 -25.36 2.99 2.35
C TRP A 121 -25.98 1.80 3.11
N PRO A 122 -25.20 0.72 3.23
CA PRO A 122 -25.05 0.06 4.50
C PRO A 122 -23.62 0.23 5.05
N THR A 123 -23.62 0.48 6.34
CA THR A 123 -22.53 0.73 7.27
C THR A 123 -21.43 -0.33 7.21
N ARG A 124 -20.17 0.13 7.33
CA ARG A 124 -18.91 -0.61 7.59
C ARG A 124 -18.30 -1.40 6.41
N PRO A 125 -17.19 -0.91 5.83
CA PRO A 125 -16.31 -1.73 4.98
C PRO A 125 -15.46 -2.76 5.76
N ALA A 126 -15.76 -3.01 7.04
CA ALA A 126 -15.07 -4.06 7.82
C ALA A 126 -15.37 -5.50 7.33
N ALA A 127 -16.41 -5.67 6.51
CA ALA A 127 -16.75 -6.95 5.90
C ALA A 127 -15.98 -7.24 4.59
N LEU A 128 -15.38 -6.22 3.96
CA LEU A 128 -14.75 -6.37 2.65
C LEU A 128 -13.44 -7.19 2.66
N PHE A 129 -12.89 -7.52 3.84
CA PHE A 129 -11.67 -8.33 3.95
C PHE A 129 -11.86 -9.67 4.68
N LYS A 130 -13.11 -10.11 4.91
CA LYS A 130 -13.36 -11.49 5.34
C LYS A 130 -13.07 -12.43 4.17
N GLN A 131 -11.92 -13.10 4.19
CA GLN A 131 -11.81 -14.40 3.53
C GLN A 131 -12.60 -15.42 4.36
N ASN A 132 -13.30 -16.30 3.64
CA ASN A 132 -14.18 -17.40 4.07
C ASN A 132 -15.67 -17.03 4.14
N ASP A 133 -16.34 -17.03 2.99
CA ASP A 133 -17.75 -17.45 2.92
C ASP A 133 -18.06 -18.04 1.53
N GLU A 134 -18.33 -19.34 1.48
CA GLU A 134 -18.88 -20.06 0.34
C GLU A 134 -20.38 -19.77 0.25
N SER A 135 -20.76 -18.55 -0.16
CA SER A 135 -22.16 -18.27 -0.47
C SER A 135 -22.31 -17.26 -1.61
N ARG A 136 -23.09 -17.68 -2.62
CA ARG A 136 -23.39 -16.96 -3.85
C ARG A 136 -24.29 -15.75 -3.55
N ASP A 137 -24.02 -14.65 -4.26
CA ASP A 137 -24.76 -13.38 -4.36
C ASP A 137 -24.47 -12.27 -3.30
N SER A 138 -23.48 -11.42 -3.59
CA SER A 138 -23.75 -10.04 -4.05
C SER A 138 -22.44 -9.32 -4.41
N HIS A 139 -22.38 -8.76 -5.62
CA HIS A 139 -21.24 -8.01 -6.16
C HIS A 139 -21.04 -6.66 -5.46
N THR A 140 -20.74 -6.64 -4.16
CA THR A 140 -20.10 -5.47 -3.52
C THR A 140 -18.59 -5.62 -3.74
N SER A 141 -18.20 -5.50 -5.00
CA SER A 141 -16.87 -5.84 -5.49
C SER A 141 -15.79 -4.98 -4.81
N LYS A 142 -14.75 -5.66 -4.34
CA LYS A 142 -13.45 -5.08 -3.93
C LYS A 142 -12.85 -4.20 -5.05
N ASP A 143 -13.35 -4.35 -6.28
CA ASP A 143 -12.94 -3.73 -7.53
C ASP A 143 -13.25 -2.23 -7.68
N HIS A 144 -13.91 -1.61 -6.69
CA HIS A 144 -14.33 -0.20 -6.79
C HIS A 144 -13.70 0.74 -5.75
N LEU A 145 -12.81 0.22 -4.90
CA LEU A 145 -12.08 1.03 -3.92
C LEU A 145 -10.75 1.51 -4.50
N ILE A 146 -10.60 2.83 -4.56
CA ILE A 146 -9.38 3.50 -4.98
C ILE A 146 -8.70 4.05 -3.72
N ILE A 147 -7.49 3.58 -3.46
CA ILE A 147 -6.60 4.08 -2.42
C ILE A 147 -5.83 5.26 -3.01
N ILE A 148 -5.87 6.39 -2.30
CA ILE A 148 -5.09 7.58 -2.61
C ILE A 148 -4.22 7.89 -1.39
N ASP A 149 -2.91 7.76 -1.54
CA ASP A 149 -1.94 7.92 -0.46
C ASP A 149 -0.84 8.92 -0.86
N PRO A 150 -0.89 10.15 -0.33
CA PRO A 150 0.12 11.19 -0.55
C PRO A 150 1.49 10.92 0.07
N CYS A 151 1.62 9.89 0.93
CA CYS A 151 2.88 9.54 1.58
C CYS A 151 3.30 8.10 1.26
N PHE A 152 2.77 7.53 0.18
CA PHE A 152 2.97 6.13 -0.17
C PHE A 152 4.46 5.76 -0.27
N LYS A 153 5.23 6.62 -0.93
CA LYS A 153 6.69 6.47 -1.12
C LYS A 153 7.46 6.38 0.20
N ASP A 154 7.05 7.14 1.21
CA ASP A 154 7.73 7.20 2.52
C ASP A 154 7.68 5.87 3.27
N HIS A 155 6.63 5.09 3.03
CA HIS A 155 6.54 3.74 3.58
C HIS A 155 7.59 2.80 3.00
N PHE A 156 8.30 3.13 1.93
CA PHE A 156 9.31 2.26 1.32
C PHE A 156 10.75 2.75 1.51
N HIS A 157 10.94 3.95 2.08
CA HIS A 157 12.26 4.46 2.42
C HIS A 157 12.88 3.66 3.58
N VAL A 158 14.07 3.09 3.36
CA VAL A 158 14.78 2.31 4.38
C VAL A 158 16.24 2.74 4.44
N GLY A 159 16.66 3.18 5.62
CA GLY A 159 18.06 3.50 5.89
C GLY A 159 18.95 2.27 5.71
N GLY A 160 20.15 2.50 5.15
CA GLY A 160 21.11 1.43 4.90
C GLY A 160 20.76 0.52 3.73
N SER A 161 19.73 0.80 2.92
CA SER A 161 19.46 0.08 1.66
C SER A 161 20.45 0.45 0.55
N SER A 162 20.61 -0.42 -0.45
CA SER A 162 21.46 -0.20 -1.61
C SER A 162 20.92 0.91 -2.51
N GLU A 163 21.80 1.51 -3.31
CA GLU A 163 21.43 2.65 -4.16
C GLU A 163 20.42 2.27 -5.25
N GLU A 164 20.49 1.03 -5.72
CA GLU A 164 19.59 0.49 -6.73
C GLU A 164 18.17 0.32 -6.18
N TYR A 165 18.03 -0.13 -4.93
CA TYR A 165 16.73 -0.16 -4.25
C TYR A 165 16.17 1.26 -4.08
N LYS A 166 17.02 2.22 -3.67
CA LYS A 166 16.58 3.63 -3.59
C LYS A 166 16.09 4.11 -4.95
N GLN A 167 16.78 3.82 -6.05
CA GLN A 167 16.34 4.21 -7.39
C GLN A 167 14.97 3.62 -7.74
N LEU A 168 14.64 2.39 -7.31
CA LEU A 168 13.30 1.83 -7.48
C LEU A 168 12.25 2.61 -6.68
N VAL A 169 12.53 2.96 -5.42
CA VAL A 169 11.63 3.77 -4.59
C VAL A 169 11.40 5.15 -5.21
N HIS A 170 12.42 5.76 -5.82
CA HIS A 170 12.30 7.05 -6.51
C HIS A 170 11.37 7.01 -7.74
N LEU A 171 11.05 5.83 -8.29
CA LEU A 171 10.09 5.69 -9.39
C LEU A 171 8.64 5.76 -8.91
N LEU A 172 8.38 5.59 -7.61
CA LEU A 172 7.04 5.72 -7.07
C LEU A 172 6.51 7.15 -7.31
N PRO A 173 5.22 7.32 -7.57
CA PRO A 173 4.61 8.63 -7.59
C PRO A 173 4.64 9.26 -6.19
N ASP A 174 4.61 10.59 -6.12
CA ASP A 174 4.52 11.30 -4.83
C ASP A 174 3.15 11.06 -4.18
N ILE A 175 2.08 11.06 -4.99
CA ILE A 175 0.75 10.61 -4.56
C ILE A 175 0.44 9.31 -5.29
N PHE A 176 0.36 8.22 -4.54
CA PHE A 176 -0.06 6.94 -5.10
C PHE A 176 -1.58 6.91 -5.24
N ILE A 177 -2.06 6.46 -6.39
CA ILE A 177 -3.48 6.22 -6.66
C ILE A 177 -3.60 4.83 -7.28
N GLY A 178 -4.29 3.92 -6.61
CA GLY A 178 -4.38 2.53 -7.04
C GLY A 178 -5.49 1.77 -6.34
N THR A 179 -5.83 0.60 -6.84
CA THR A 179 -6.71 -0.34 -6.15
C THR A 179 -5.97 -1.08 -5.03
N ALA A 180 -6.70 -1.86 -4.23
CA ALA A 180 -6.08 -2.77 -3.25
C ALA A 180 -5.11 -3.77 -3.90
N GLU A 181 -5.42 -4.25 -5.12
CA GLU A 181 -4.56 -5.15 -5.88
C GLU A 181 -3.29 -4.47 -6.37
N ASP A 182 -3.38 -3.18 -6.72
CA ASP A 182 -2.22 -2.40 -7.13
C ASP A 182 -1.28 -2.14 -5.95
N VAL A 183 -1.83 -1.80 -4.76
CA VAL A 183 -1.05 -1.70 -3.52
C VAL A 183 -0.38 -3.03 -3.19
N ASP A 184 -1.13 -4.13 -3.27
CA ASP A 184 -0.61 -5.48 -3.04
C ASP A 184 0.58 -5.80 -3.95
N SER A 185 0.42 -5.55 -5.25
CA SER A 185 1.44 -5.83 -6.28
C SER A 185 2.70 -5.01 -6.06
N VAL A 186 2.55 -3.71 -5.80
CA VAL A 186 3.68 -2.80 -5.55
C VAL A 186 4.38 -3.15 -4.23
N ALA A 187 3.62 -3.41 -3.17
CA ALA A 187 4.18 -3.78 -1.87
C ALA A 187 4.97 -5.09 -1.95
N LYS A 188 4.43 -6.13 -2.60
CA LYS A 188 5.15 -7.40 -2.82
C LYS A 188 6.45 -7.19 -3.57
N PHE A 189 6.41 -6.42 -4.65
CA PHE A 189 7.60 -6.13 -5.45
C PHE A 189 8.68 -5.45 -4.61
N LEU A 190 8.37 -4.34 -3.95
CA LEU A 190 9.37 -3.57 -3.19
C LEU A 190 9.85 -4.30 -1.93
N CYS A 191 9.00 -5.06 -1.25
CA CYS A 191 9.43 -5.89 -0.12
C CYS A 191 10.41 -7.00 -0.52
N ASN A 192 10.27 -7.56 -1.71
CA ASN A 192 11.24 -8.52 -2.23
C ASN A 192 12.57 -7.83 -2.54
N GLU A 193 12.52 -6.66 -3.20
CA GLU A 193 13.74 -5.93 -3.57
C GLU A 193 14.52 -5.41 -2.34
N VAL A 194 13.84 -4.95 -1.29
CA VAL A 194 14.52 -4.53 -0.07
C VAL A 194 15.17 -5.73 0.64
N ALA A 195 14.54 -6.90 0.64
CA ALA A 195 15.12 -8.11 1.22
C ALA A 195 16.42 -8.52 0.49
N ILE A 196 16.40 -8.49 -0.85
CA ILE A 196 17.58 -8.75 -1.68
C ILE A 196 18.67 -7.70 -1.44
N SER A 197 18.29 -6.42 -1.37
CA SER A 197 19.21 -5.32 -1.09
C SER A 197 19.94 -5.54 0.24
N PHE A 198 19.20 -5.86 1.31
CA PHE A 198 19.75 -6.15 2.64
C PHE A 198 20.65 -7.38 2.65
N ALA A 199 20.22 -8.49 2.02
CA ALA A 199 21.03 -9.69 1.89
C ALA A 199 22.37 -9.43 1.17
N TYR A 200 22.34 -8.64 0.09
CA TYR A 200 23.54 -8.23 -0.64
C TYR A 200 24.53 -7.44 0.21
N MET A 201 24.05 -6.61 1.13
CA MET A 201 24.90 -5.85 2.05
C MET A 201 25.28 -6.63 3.31
N GLY A 202 24.89 -7.91 3.42
CA GLY A 202 25.14 -8.73 4.61
C GLY A 202 24.32 -8.29 5.84
N LEU A 203 23.19 -7.62 5.63
CA LEU A 203 22.31 -7.13 6.69
C LEU A 203 21.01 -7.96 6.76
N PRO A 204 20.46 -8.22 7.96
CA PRO A 204 19.14 -8.83 8.09
C PRO A 204 18.05 -7.83 7.69
N CYS A 205 17.06 -8.28 6.91
CA CYS A 205 15.91 -7.45 6.57
C CYS A 205 15.11 -7.12 7.84
N PRO A 206 14.80 -5.83 8.12
CA PRO A 206 14.04 -5.45 9.31
C PRO A 206 12.65 -6.10 9.32
N HIS A 207 12.24 -6.65 10.46
CA HIS A 207 10.95 -7.35 10.60
C HIS A 207 9.71 -6.51 10.26
N TRP A 208 9.79 -5.17 10.39
CA TRP A 208 8.73 -4.24 9.99
C TRP A 208 8.68 -3.96 8.48
N ARG A 209 9.66 -4.46 7.71
CA ARG A 209 9.74 -4.37 6.24
C ARG A 209 9.30 -5.64 5.52
N THR A 210 8.69 -6.58 6.25
CA THR A 210 8.00 -7.71 5.63
C THR A 210 6.74 -7.25 4.91
N TYR A 211 6.38 -7.96 3.84
CA TYR A 211 5.16 -7.67 3.07
C TYR A 211 3.91 -7.64 3.98
N ARG A 212 3.79 -8.60 4.92
CA ARG A 212 2.66 -8.67 5.85
C ARG A 212 2.57 -7.43 6.75
N SER A 213 3.69 -6.98 7.30
CA SER A 213 3.73 -5.77 8.13
C SER A 213 3.42 -4.51 7.30
N LEU A 214 3.86 -4.46 6.05
CA LEU A 214 3.70 -3.29 5.21
C LEU A 214 2.28 -3.16 4.66
N VAL A 215 1.76 -4.22 4.03
CA VAL A 215 0.44 -4.21 3.40
C VAL A 215 -0.68 -3.95 4.43
N GLY A 216 -0.43 -4.32 5.68
CA GLY A 216 -1.33 -4.03 6.79
C GLY A 216 -1.55 -2.53 7.05
N ARG A 217 -0.73 -1.63 6.50
CA ARG A 217 -0.97 -0.18 6.59
C ARG A 217 -2.22 0.25 5.81
N TRP A 218 -2.56 -0.48 4.75
CA TRP A 218 -3.68 -0.15 3.87
C TRP A 218 -4.83 -1.15 3.95
N LEU A 219 -4.54 -2.43 4.22
CA LEU A 219 -5.52 -3.52 4.10
C LEU A 219 -5.97 -4.14 5.45
N VAL A 220 -5.62 -3.53 6.60
CA VAL A 220 -6.11 -4.01 7.92
C VAL A 220 -7.58 -3.69 8.14
N ASN A 221 -8.23 -4.57 8.88
CA ASN A 221 -9.65 -4.46 9.24
C ASN A 221 -9.92 -3.51 10.42
N GLU A 222 -8.88 -3.13 11.16
CA GLU A 222 -8.98 -2.24 12.33
C GLU A 222 -9.03 -0.76 11.96
N ALA A 223 -8.88 -0.42 10.68
CA ALA A 223 -8.92 0.96 10.24
C ALA A 223 -10.35 1.54 10.32
N VAL A 224 -10.44 2.79 10.74
CA VAL A 224 -11.71 3.52 10.85
C VAL A 224 -11.88 4.45 9.66
N ASP A 225 -13.01 4.31 8.97
CA ASP A 225 -13.37 5.17 7.86
C ASP A 225 -14.25 6.32 8.35
N ARG A 226 -13.81 7.55 8.07
CA ARG A 226 -14.57 8.77 8.32
C ARG A 226 -14.95 9.40 6.98
N MET A 227 -16.24 9.60 6.75
CA MET A 227 -16.71 10.33 5.57
C MET A 227 -16.23 11.78 5.61
N VAL A 228 -15.81 12.30 4.45
CA VAL A 228 -15.49 13.72 4.28
C VAL A 228 -16.71 14.42 3.73
N GLU A 229 -17.28 15.33 4.52
CA GLU A 229 -18.49 16.05 4.13
C GLU A 229 -18.19 17.18 3.13
N PRO A 230 -19.11 17.46 2.19
CA PRO A 230 -19.04 18.67 1.37
C PRO A 230 -19.16 19.89 2.28
N SER A 231 -18.16 20.75 2.27
CA SER A 231 -18.15 22.03 3.01
C SER A 231 -18.56 23.19 2.10
#